data_AF-A0A1Z1MHB0-F1
#
_entry.id   AF-A0A1Z1MHB0-F1
#
_cell.length_a   1.000
_cell.length_b   1.000
_cell.length_c   1.000
_cell.angle_alpha   90.00
_cell.angle_beta   90.00
_cell.angle_gamma   90.00
#
_symmetry.space_group_name_H-M   'P 1'
#
loop_
_entity.id
_entity.type
_entity.pdbx_description
1 polymer ?
#
loop_
_entity_poly.entity_id
_entity_poly.type
_entity_poly.pdbx_seq_one_letter_code
_entity_poly.pdbx_strand_id
1 'polypeptide(L)' 'MVVKGSKVKILRKESYWYQDFGTVAKVEQDIKYSVVVRFNKTTYNGVNTNNFSLSEVQVIN' A
#
# COMPACT_ATOMS: atom_id res chain seq x y z
N MET A 1 11.66 6.85 -4.58
CA MET A 1 10.77 7.71 -3.75
C MET A 1 9.35 7.20 -3.93
N VAL A 2 8.57 7.05 -2.86
CA VAL A 2 7.16 6.61 -2.98
C VAL A 2 6.37 7.80 -3.52
N VAL A 3 5.89 7.71 -4.76
CA VAL A 3 5.03 8.74 -5.37
C VAL A 3 3.69 8.14 -5.77
N LYS A 4 2.71 9.01 -5.98
CA LYS A 4 1.42 8.60 -6.56
C LYS A 4 1.67 7.88 -7.89
N GLY A 5 1.06 6.71 -8.06
CA GLY A 5 1.22 5.86 -9.24
C GLY A 5 2.38 4.86 -9.18
N SER A 6 3.27 4.94 -8.18
CA SER A 6 4.31 3.92 -8.00
C SER A 6 3.68 2.56 -7.68
N LYS A 7 4.28 1.50 -8.23
CA LYS A 7 4.04 0.13 -7.76
C LYS A 7 4.83 -0.09 -6.48
N VAL A 8 4.17 -0.72 -5.51
CA VAL A 8 4.76 -1.02 -4.20
C VAL A 8 4.43 -2.43 -3.79
N LYS A 9 5.36 -3.06 -3.07
CA LYS A 9 5.21 -4.36 -2.43
C LYS A 9 4.97 -4.16 -0.93
N ILE A 10 4.01 -4.88 -0.37
CA ILE A 10 3.65 -4.76 1.05
C ILE A 10 4.49 -5.71 1.91
N LEU A 11 5.08 -5.20 2.98
CA LEU A 11 5.92 -5.93 3.92
C LEU A 11 5.24 -6.19 5.28
N ARG A 12 4.03 -5.65 5.50
CA ARG A 12 3.25 -5.86 6.72
C ARG A 12 2.68 -7.29 6.78
N LYS A 13 3.11 -8.11 7.75
CA LYS A 13 2.81 -9.55 7.83
C LYS A 13 1.33 -9.85 8.06
N GLU A 14 0.66 -9.01 8.84
CA GLU A 14 -0.77 -9.11 9.17
C GLU A 14 -1.68 -8.60 8.04
N SER A 15 -1.12 -8.01 6.98
CA SER A 15 -1.90 -7.52 5.86
C SER A 15 -2.37 -8.68 4.97
N TYR A 16 -3.62 -8.62 4.52
CA TYR A 16 -4.15 -9.52 3.49
C TYR A 16 -3.27 -9.55 2.23
N TRP A 17 -2.62 -8.42 1.93
CA TRP A 17 -1.75 -8.27 0.75
C TRP A 17 -0.26 -8.43 1.07
N TYR A 18 0.10 -9.15 2.14
CA TYR A 18 1.51 -9.39 2.49
C TYR A 18 2.28 -10.02 1.31
N GLN A 19 3.41 -9.41 0.96
CA GLN A 19 4.24 -9.73 -0.21
C GLN A 19 3.59 -9.51 -1.59
N ASP A 20 2.35 -9.01 -1.64
CA ASP A 20 1.65 -8.70 -2.88
C ASP A 20 1.93 -7.26 -3.34
N PHE A 21 1.52 -6.97 -4.57
CA PHE A 21 1.77 -5.70 -5.24
C PHE A 21 0.51 -4.85 -5.31
N GLY A 22 0.68 -3.55 -5.05
CA GLY A 22 -0.36 -2.54 -5.17
C GLY A 22 0.17 -1.27 -5.83
N THR A 23 -0.77 -0.39 -6.18
CA THR A 23 -0.45 0.93 -6.77
C THR A 23 -0.78 2.02 -5.76
N VAL A 24 0.16 2.95 -5.57
CA VAL A 24 -0.04 4.08 -4.65
C VAL A 24 -1.07 5.04 -5.23
N ALA A 25 -2.19 5.22 -4.53
CA ALA A 25 -3.27 6.12 -4.93
C ALA A 25 -3.03 7.56 -4.44
N LYS A 26 -2.54 7.71 -3.21
CA LYS A 26 -2.24 8.99 -2.56
C LYS A 26 -1.13 8.81 -1.53
N VAL A 27 -0.35 9.87 -1.32
CA VAL A 27 0.60 9.99 -0.22
C VAL A 27 0.24 11.26 0.57
N GLU A 28 0.04 11.13 1.87
CA GLU A 28 -0.26 12.23 2.78
C GLU A 28 0.98 12.58 3.64
N GLN A 29 1.06 13.82 4.12
CA GLN A 29 2.15 14.27 5.01
C GLN A 29 1.65 14.30 6.47
N ASP A 30 2.56 14.10 7.42
CA ASP A 30 2.31 14.15 8.88
C ASP A 30 1.33 13.11 9.47
N ILE A 31 1.14 11.97 8.80
CA ILE A 31 0.32 10.85 9.28
C ILE A 31 1.17 9.58 9.33
N LYS A 32 0.99 8.75 10.38
CA LYS A 32 1.72 7.49 10.57
C LYS A 32 1.60 6.54 9.37
N TYR A 33 0.37 6.35 8.88
CA TYR A 33 0.07 5.52 7.71
C TYR A 33 -0.25 6.40 6.49
N SER A 34 0.78 7.08 6.00
CA SER A 34 0.67 8.11 4.96
C SER A 34 0.43 7.56 3.54
N VAL A 35 0.69 6.28 3.28
CA VAL A 35 0.65 5.71 1.93
C VAL A 35 -0.64 4.96 1.71
N VAL A 36 -1.51 5.50 0.86
CA VAL A 36 -2.76 4.83 0.46
C VAL A 36 -2.48 3.99 -0.79
N VAL A 37 -2.69 2.68 -0.69
CA VAL A 37 -2.43 1.72 -1.77
C VAL A 37 -3.74 1.09 -2.22
N ARG A 38 -3.95 1.03 -3.54
CA ARG A 38 -5.04 0.29 -4.18
C ARG A 38 -4.50 -1.01 -4.78
N PHE A 39 -5.23 -2.09 -4.54
CA PHE A 39 -4.94 -3.44 -5.01
C PHE A 39 -5.95 -3.89 -6.04
N ASN A 40 -5.56 -4.86 -6.86
CA ASN A 40 -6.48 -5.53 -7.77
C ASN A 40 -7.35 -6.57 -7.04
N LYS A 41 -6.79 -7.23 -6.02
CA LYS A 41 -7.52 -8.18 -5.17
C LYS A 41 -8.33 -7.44 -4.11
N THR A 42 -9.60 -7.82 -3.99
CA THR A 42 -10.50 -7.43 -2.90
C THR A 42 -10.38 -8.39 -1.72
N THR A 43 -10.46 -7.84 -0.52
CA THR A 43 -10.64 -8.63 0.71
C THR A 43 -12.03 -9.26 0.75
N TYR A 44 -12.25 -10.17 1.70
CA TYR A 44 -13.58 -10.75 1.98
C TYR A 44 -14.67 -9.70 2.26
N ASN A 45 -14.28 -8.52 2.75
CA ASN A 45 -15.19 -7.41 3.03
C ASN A 45 -15.38 -6.47 1.82
N GLY A 46 -14.90 -6.86 0.63
CA GLY A 46 -15.03 -6.06 -0.58
C GLY A 46 -14.11 -4.83 -0.65
N VAL A 47 -13.17 -4.67 0.29
CA VAL A 47 -12.24 -3.54 0.32
C VAL A 47 -10.97 -3.87 -0.47
N ASN A 48 -10.55 -2.97 -1.36
CA ASN A 48 -9.33 -3.09 -2.16
C ASN A 48 -8.32 -1.95 -1.94
N THR A 49 -8.56 -1.09 -0.95
CA THR A 49 -7.68 0.03 -0.59
C THR A 49 -7.29 -0.05 0.87
N ASN A 50 -6.02 0.19 1.19
CA ASN A 50 -5.56 0.25 2.58
C ASN A 50 -4.38 1.23 2.75
N ASN A 51 -4.13 1.64 3.99
CA ASN A 51 -3.11 2.61 4.36
C ASN A 51 -1.91 1.91 5.02
N PHE A 52 -0.72 2.33 4.62
CA PHE A 52 0.56 1.78 5.07
C PHE A 52 1.54 2.89 5.44
N SER A 53 2.50 2.55 6.31
CA SER A 53 3.63 3.40 6.64
C SER A 53 4.71 3.26 5.58
N LEU A 54 5.55 4.27 5.43
CA LEU A 54 6.70 4.22 4.51
C LEU A 54 7.65 3.05 4.76
N SER A 55 7.77 2.57 6.00
CA SER A 55 8.60 1.41 6.37
C SER A 55 8.00 0.07 5.96
N GLU A 56 6.70 0.01 5.68
CA GLU A 56 5.96 -1.23 5.39
C GLU A 56 5.74 -1.44 3.89
N VAL A 57 6.21 -0.50 3.07
CA VAL A 57 6.09 -0.54 1.61
C VAL A 57 7.46 -0.45 0.97
N GLN A 58 7.71 -1.37 0.04
CA GLN A 58 8.91 -1.37 -0.79
C GLN A 58 8.54 -0.95 -2.21
N VAL A 59 9.14 0.13 -2.71
CA VAL A 59 8.98 0.52 -4.12
C VAL A 59 9.69 -0.51 -5.01
N ILE A 60 9.00 -0.93 -6.06
CA ILE A 60 9.53 -1.75 -7.15
C ILE A 60 9.64 -0.84 -8.38
N ASN A 61 10.81 -0.83 -9.00
CA ASN A 61 11.05 -0.15 -10.29
C ASN A 61 10.45 -0.95 -11.44
#